data_AF-A0A956YQN5-F1
#
_entry.id   AF-A0A956YQN5-F1
#
_cell.length_a   1.000
_cell.length_b   1.000
_cell.length_c   1.000
_cell.angle_alpha   90.00
_cell.angle_beta   90.00
_cell.angle_gamma   90.00
#
_symmetry.space_group_name_H-M   'P 1'
#
loop_
_entity.id
_entity.type
_entity.pdbx_description
1 polymer ?
#
loop_
_entity_poly.entity_id
_entity_poly.type
_entity_poly.pdbx_seq_one_letter_code
_entity_poly.pdbx_strand_id
1 'polypeptide(L)' 'AVIGDGLVHADDLALDVFVSPRGAVHVLDEDEFAALDLTASERQAAFSAVAALRQAANERSGAFAEIEA' A
#
# COMPACT_ATOMS: atom_id res chain seq x y z
N ALA A 1 -1.96 8.29 9.24
CA ALA A 1 -3.39 8.64 9.25
C ALA A 1 -3.80 9.10 10.64
N VAL A 2 -4.74 10.03 10.73
CA VAL A 2 -5.35 10.52 11.98
C VAL A 2 -6.85 10.21 11.92
N ILE A 3 -7.36 9.58 12.97
CA ILE A 3 -8.80 9.29 13.14
C ILE A 3 -9.30 10.16 14.29
N GLY A 4 -10.34 10.94 14.03
CA GLY A 4 -10.94 11.88 14.98
C GLY A 4 -12.47 11.86 14.94
N ASP A 5 -13.09 12.81 15.63
CA ASP A 5 -14.54 12.85 15.90
C ASP A 5 -15.36 13.02 14.59
N GLY A 6 -15.66 11.89 13.94
CA GLY A 6 -16.34 11.83 12.64
C GLY A 6 -15.44 12.08 11.43
N LEU A 7 -14.12 12.15 11.57
CA LEU A 7 -13.19 12.43 10.46
C LEU A 7 -12.04 11.40 10.40
N VAL A 8 -11.67 11.03 9.18
CA VAL A 8 -10.43 10.31 8.87
C VAL A 8 -9.60 11.16 7.93
N HIS A 9 -8.35 11.44 8.31
CA HIS A 9 -7.38 12.15 7.47
C HIS A 9 -6.17 11.26 7.19
N ALA A 10 -5.74 11.23 5.92
CA ALA A 10 -4.52 10.59 5.49
C ALA A 10 -3.92 11.39 4.33
N ASP A 11 -2.60 11.49 4.33
CA ASP A 11 -1.84 12.04 3.20
C ASP A 11 -1.51 10.89 2.26
N ASP A 12 -1.79 11.08 0.97
CA ASP A 12 -1.48 10.10 -0.06
C ASP A 12 0.02 10.09 -0.36
N LEU A 13 0.58 8.90 -0.48
CA LEU A 13 2.01 8.72 -0.78
C LEU A 13 2.27 8.43 -2.25
N ALA A 14 1.26 8.41 -3.13
CA ALA A 14 1.44 8.16 -4.56
C ALA A 14 2.26 6.88 -4.89
N LEU A 15 2.25 5.89 -3.99
CA LEU A 15 2.90 4.60 -4.20
C LEU A 15 1.83 3.52 -4.21
N ASP A 16 1.49 3.07 -5.41
CA ASP A 16 0.34 2.21 -5.61
C ASP A 16 0.72 0.74 -5.70
N VAL A 17 -0.20 -0.11 -5.24
CA VAL A 17 -0.08 -1.56 -5.32
C VAL A 17 -1.31 -2.11 -6.05
N PHE A 18 -1.08 -2.65 -7.24
CA PHE A 18 -2.09 -3.38 -7.98
C PHE A 18 -1.99 -4.88 -7.69
N VAL A 19 -3.08 -5.46 -7.20
CA VAL A 19 -3.20 -6.91 -6.96
C VAL A 19 -4.15 -7.48 -8.00
N SER A 20 -3.63 -8.35 -8.87
CA SER A 20 -4.47 -9.06 -9.85
C SER A 20 -5.37 -10.09 -9.14
N PRO A 21 -6.44 -10.57 -9.80
CA PRO A 21 -7.33 -11.55 -9.19
C PRO A 21 -6.65 -12.91 -8.86
N ARG A 22 -5.56 -13.21 -9.58
CA ARG A 22 -4.68 -14.36 -9.32
C ARG A 22 -3.68 -14.13 -8.17
N GLY A 23 -3.73 -12.99 -7.50
CA GLY A 23 -2.84 -12.63 -6.38
C GLY A 23 -1.48 -12.09 -6.80
N ALA A 24 -1.22 -11.90 -8.11
CA ALA A 24 0.02 -11.27 -8.55
C ALA A 24 0.04 -9.79 -8.16
N VAL A 25 1.15 -9.32 -7.58
CA VAL A 25 1.28 -7.97 -7.03
C VAL A 25 2.28 -7.14 -7.82
N HIS A 26 1.82 -6.00 -8.33
CA HIS A 26 2.59 -5.01 -9.08
C HIS A 26 2.64 -3.70 -8.29
N VAL A 27 3.83 -3.10 -8.19
CA VAL A 27 3.98 -1.73 -7.65
C VAL A 27 3.93 -0.77 -8.83
N LEU A 28 3.22 0.33 -8.67
CA LEU A 28 3.01 1.37 -9.67
C LEU A 28 3.48 2.72 -9.11
N ASP A 29 3.70 3.67 -10.01
CA ASP A 29 3.98 5.09 -9.73
C ASP A 29 5.21 5.33 -8.80
N GLU A 30 6.22 4.46 -8.93
CA GLU A 30 7.46 4.53 -8.16
C GLU A 30 8.23 5.85 -8.38
N ASP A 31 8.11 6.45 -9.57
CA ASP A 31 8.70 7.74 -9.91
C ASP A 31 7.97 8.91 -9.24
N GLU A 32 6.65 8.86 -9.14
CA GLU A 32 5.87 9.85 -8.39
C GLU A 32 6.19 9.80 -6.90
N PHE A 33 6.20 8.61 -6.29
CA PHE A 33 6.65 8.42 -4.91
C PHE A 33 8.11 8.86 -4.67
N ALA A 34 8.99 8.62 -5.64
CA ALA A 34 10.39 9.06 -5.55
C ALA A 34 10.51 10.59 -5.50
N ALA A 35 9.63 11.30 -6.21
CA ALA A 35 9.61 12.76 -6.27
C ALA A 35 9.09 13.44 -4.98
N LEU A 36 8.43 12.72 -4.08
CA LEU A 36 7.94 13.27 -2.81
C LEU A 36 9.09 13.62 -1.85
N ASP A 37 8.95 14.72 -1.11
CA ASP A 37 9.90 15.10 -0.05
C ASP A 37 9.64 14.32 1.25
N LEU A 38 9.95 13.03 1.22
CA LEU A 38 9.80 12.12 2.34
C LEU A 38 11.13 11.87 3.04
N THR A 39 11.09 11.83 4.37
CA THR A 39 12.19 11.36 5.20
C THR A 39 12.51 9.89 4.92
N ALA A 40 13.73 9.47 5.24
CA ALA A 40 14.13 8.07 5.09
C ALA A 40 13.22 7.12 5.90
N SER A 41 12.75 7.54 7.08
CA SER A 41 11.81 6.77 7.90
C SER A 41 10.44 6.62 7.26
N GLU A 42 9.91 7.68 6.65
CA GLU A 42 8.62 7.63 5.94
C GLU A 42 8.72 6.71 4.72
N ARG A 43 9.82 6.81 3.96
CA ARG A 43 10.07 5.91 2.82
C ARG A 43 10.16 4.45 3.26
N GLN A 44 10.90 4.19 4.35
CA GLN A 44 11.01 2.84 4.88
C GLN A 44 9.66 2.30 5.39
N ALA A 45 8.81 3.15 5.97
CA ALA A 45 7.47 2.78 6.38
C ALA A 45 6.58 2.42 5.18
N ALA A 46 6.62 3.21 4.10
CA ALA A 46 5.89 2.91 2.87
C ALA A 46 6.32 1.57 2.26
N PHE A 47 7.63 1.30 2.15
CA PHE A 47 8.12 0.02 1.64
C PHE A 47 7.74 -1.16 2.53
N SER A 48 7.73 -0.97 3.85
CA SER A 48 7.27 -2.00 4.80
C SER A 48 5.78 -2.28 4.62
N ALA A 49 4.97 -1.26 4.36
CA ALA A 49 3.54 -1.42 4.06
C ALA A 49 3.32 -2.19 2.75
N VAL A 50 4.08 -1.88 1.68
CA VAL A 50 4.04 -2.64 0.43
C VAL A 50 4.41 -4.11 0.65
N ALA A 51 5.42 -4.41 1.46
CA ALA A 51 5.79 -5.78 1.80
C ALA A 51 4.67 -6.52 2.54
N ALA A 52 4.00 -5.87 3.49
CA ALA A 52 2.85 -6.44 4.20
C ALA A 52 1.66 -6.71 3.27
N LEU A 53 1.35 -5.79 2.34
CA LEU A 53 0.30 -5.99 1.33
C LEU A 53 0.63 -7.15 0.39
N ARG A 54 1.90 -7.27 -0.04
CA ARG A 54 2.38 -8.41 -0.84
C ARG A 54 2.19 -9.73 -0.09
N GLN A 55 2.53 -9.77 1.20
CA GLN A 55 2.35 -10.95 2.03
C GLN A 55 0.87 -11.32 2.14
N ALA A 56 0.00 -10.35 2.46
CA ALA A 56 -1.43 -10.60 2.63
C ALA A 56 -2.10 -11.06 1.32
N ALA A 57 -1.69 -10.52 0.16
CA ALA A 57 -2.17 -10.97 -1.15
C ALA A 57 -1.73 -12.41 -1.46
N ASN A 58 -0.48 -12.77 -1.15
CA ASN A 58 0.05 -14.12 -1.34
C ASN A 58 -0.66 -15.14 -0.44
N GLU A 59 -0.93 -14.77 0.80
CA GLU A 59 -1.62 -15.61 1.78
C GLU A 59 -3.15 -15.62 1.60
N ARG A 60 -3.68 -14.76 0.71
CA ARG A 60 -5.12 -14.47 0.55
C ARG A 60 -5.79 -14.20 1.89
N SER A 61 -5.25 -13.24 2.63
CA SER A 61 -5.70 -12.89 3.98
C SER A 61 -6.21 -11.45 4.06
N GLY A 62 -7.00 -11.17 5.11
CA GLY A 62 -7.59 -9.86 5.33
C GLY A 62 -8.46 -9.41 4.16
N ALA A 63 -8.21 -8.21 3.65
CA ALA A 63 -8.94 -7.63 2.51
C ALA A 63 -8.79 -8.43 1.20
N PHE A 64 -7.83 -9.36 1.14
CA PHE A 64 -7.53 -10.16 -0.06
C PHE A 64 -8.07 -11.60 0.01
N ALA A 65 -8.88 -11.93 1.03
CA ALA A 65 -9.42 -13.29 1.18
C ALA A 65 -10.39 -13.68 0.06
N GLU A 66 -11.13 -12.70 -0.47
CA GLU A 66 -12.24 -12.93 -1.41
C GLU A 66 -11.94 -12.54 -2.86
N ILE A 67 -10.68 -12.21 -3.20
CA ILE A 67 -10.35 -12.00 -4.62
C ILE A 67 -10.53 -13.34 -5.34
N GLU A 68 -11.14 -13.38 -6.51
CA GLU A 68 -11.38 -14.61 -7.30
C GLU A 68 -10.67 -14.54 -8.65
N ALA A 69 -10.18 -15.67 -9.18
CA ALA A 69 -9.39 -15.71 -10.41
C ALA A 69 -10.21 -15.67 -11.70
#